data_AF-A0AA91FP82-F1
#
_entry.id   AF-A0AA91FP82-F1
#
_cell.length_a   1.000
_cell.length_b   1.000
_cell.length_c   1.000
_cell.angle_alpha   90.00
_cell.angle_beta   90.00
_cell.angle_gamma   90.00
#
_symmetry.space_group_name_H-M   'P 1'
#
loop_
_entity.id
_entity.type
_entity.pdbx_description
1 polymer ?
#
loop_
_entity_poly.entity_id
_entity_poly.type
_entity_poly.pdbx_seq_one_letter_code
_entity_poly.pdbx_strand_id
1 'polypeptide(L)'
;MIRAMSKGDNDFIYIYSIYEGSDKTDIYYLASCANHQGLIVYREIELFDIEILNDNYISLREFDFLAGSNDKMHPVLFNFLKNDWEIYEGIVEGQLEPWLIFQKQLGHRP
;
A
#
# COMPACT_ATOMS: atom_id res chain seq x y z
N MET A 1 -5.81 -7.29 -4.00
CA MET A 1 -5.35 -5.95 -4.38
C MET A 1 -6.53 -5.02 -4.29
N ILE A 2 -6.32 -3.79 -3.86
CA ILE A 2 -7.35 -2.75 -3.84
C ILE A 2 -6.93 -1.71 -4.88
N ARG A 3 -7.87 -1.25 -5.70
CA ARG A 3 -7.68 -0.11 -6.60
C ARG A 3 -8.60 1.03 -6.20
N ALA A 4 -8.23 2.25 -6.52
CA ALA A 4 -9.07 3.43 -6.35
C ALA A 4 -8.74 4.46 -7.43
N MET A 5 -9.53 5.52 -7.51
CA MET A 5 -9.24 6.70 -8.32
C MET A 5 -8.76 7.85 -7.44
N SER A 6 -7.65 8.49 -7.83
CA SER A 6 -7.18 9.74 -7.19
C SER A 6 -8.02 10.92 -7.67
N LYS A 7 -8.54 11.73 -6.75
CA LYS A 7 -9.28 12.97 -7.10
C LYS A 7 -8.40 14.03 -7.76
N GLY A 8 -7.09 14.03 -7.43
CA GLY A 8 -6.13 15.00 -7.96
C GLY A 8 -5.62 14.63 -9.34
N ASP A 9 -5.32 13.35 -9.55
CA ASP A 9 -4.60 12.88 -10.74
C ASP A 9 -5.55 12.33 -11.82
N ASN A 10 -6.81 12.05 -11.46
CA ASN A 10 -7.81 11.39 -12.30
C ASN A 10 -7.28 10.08 -12.93
N ASP A 11 -6.44 9.37 -12.18
CA ASP A 11 -5.79 8.12 -12.58
C ASP A 11 -6.02 7.03 -11.52
N PHE A 12 -5.86 5.78 -11.96
CA PHE A 12 -5.94 4.62 -11.10
C PHE A 12 -4.73 4.58 -10.16
N ILE A 13 -5.02 4.30 -8.89
CA ILE A 13 -4.02 3.95 -7.90
C ILE A 13 -4.24 2.53 -7.42
N TYR A 14 -3.16 1.87 -7.04
CA TYR A 14 -3.19 0.55 -6.42
C TYR A 14 -2.74 0.68 -4.98
N ILE A 15 -3.64 0.33 -4.06
CA ILE A 15 -3.43 0.46 -2.61
C ILE A 15 -2.78 -0.83 -2.11
N TYR A 16 -1.65 -0.73 -1.40
CA TYR A 16 -0.93 -1.86 -0.83
C TYR A 16 -0.97 -1.90 0.68
N SER A 17 -1.31 -0.81 1.36
CA SER A 17 -1.53 -0.82 2.80
C SER A 17 -2.58 0.20 3.22
N ILE A 18 -3.28 -0.12 4.30
CA ILE A 18 -4.32 0.70 4.93
C ILE A 18 -3.93 0.87 6.39
N TYR A 19 -4.00 2.11 6.88
CA TYR A 19 -3.64 2.47 8.24
C TYR A 19 -4.68 3.40 8.86
N GLU A 20 -5.04 3.14 10.11
CA GLU A 20 -5.80 4.06 10.95
C GLU A 20 -4.89 5.20 11.44
N GLY A 21 -5.38 6.42 11.35
CA GLY A 21 -4.78 7.59 11.99
C GLY A 21 -4.76 7.45 13.52
N SER A 22 -3.98 8.29 14.18
CA SER A 22 -3.86 8.29 15.65
C SER A 22 -5.19 8.50 16.38
N ASP A 23 -6.13 9.19 15.76
CA ASP A 23 -7.49 9.43 16.26
C ASP A 23 -8.50 8.35 15.84
N LYS A 24 -8.07 7.37 15.03
CA LYS A 24 -8.86 6.28 14.45
C LYS A 24 -10.04 6.73 13.59
N THR A 25 -10.12 8.01 13.25
CA THR A 25 -11.15 8.55 12.37
C THR A 25 -10.65 8.72 10.96
N ASP A 26 -9.36 8.96 10.78
CA ASP A 26 -8.74 9.06 9.48
C ASP A 26 -8.23 7.70 9.00
N ILE A 27 -8.44 7.41 7.71
CA ILE A 27 -7.86 6.25 7.03
C ILE A 27 -6.85 6.74 6.01
N TYR A 28 -5.65 6.17 6.08
CA TYR A 28 -4.54 6.43 5.18
C TYR A 28 -4.26 5.20 4.32
N TYR A 29 -3.88 5.46 3.08
CA TYR A 29 -3.62 4.46 2.06
C TYR A 29 -2.22 4.64 1.50
N LEU A 30 -1.42 3.58 1.54
CA LEU A 30 -0.12 3.56 0.88
C LEU A 30 -0.27 2.90 -0.49
N ALA A 31 -0.06 3.66 -1.56
CA ALA A 31 -0.47 3.27 -2.91
C ALA A 31 0.55 3.66 -3.99
N SER A 32 0.49 3.00 -5.15
CA SER A 32 1.23 3.38 -6.36
C SER A 32 0.32 3.98 -7.41
N CYS A 33 0.82 4.92 -8.21
CA CYS A 33 0.16 5.45 -9.41
C CYS A 33 1.05 5.28 -10.65
N ALA A 34 0.48 5.37 -11.86
CA ALA A 34 1.18 4.98 -13.10
C ALA A 34 2.45 5.80 -13.39
N ASN A 35 2.48 7.06 -12.96
CA ASN A 35 3.58 8.00 -13.26
C ASN A 35 4.53 8.22 -12.08
N HIS A 36 4.49 7.35 -11.07
CA HIS A 36 5.33 7.46 -9.89
C HIS A 36 6.01 6.14 -9.56
N GLN A 37 7.32 6.21 -9.35
CA GLN A 37 8.09 5.12 -8.78
C GLN A 37 8.13 5.30 -7.27
N GLY A 38 7.66 4.28 -6.53
CA GLY A 38 7.53 4.35 -5.08
C GLY A 38 6.07 4.33 -4.62
N LEU A 39 5.88 4.53 -3.32
CA LEU A 39 4.55 4.54 -2.71
C LEU A 39 4.21 5.92 -2.16
N ILE A 40 2.98 6.35 -2.42
CA ILE A 40 2.41 7.63 -2.00
C ILE A 40 1.36 7.37 -0.93
N VAL A 41 1.32 8.23 0.07
CA VAL A 41 0.27 8.23 1.09
C VAL A 41 -0.90 9.10 0.61
N TYR A 42 -2.09 8.50 0.55
CA TYR A 42 -3.36 9.18 0.30
C TYR A 42 -4.25 9.09 1.53
N ARG A 43 -5.00 10.16 1.82
CA ARG A 43 -6.13 10.12 2.77
C ARG A 43 -7.37 9.61 2.05
N GLU A 44 -8.29 9.01 2.78
CA GLU A 44 -9.56 8.54 2.23
C GLU A 44 -10.35 9.64 1.49
N ILE A 45 -10.32 10.87 2.01
CA ILE A 45 -10.99 12.00 1.37
C ILE A 45 -10.41 12.36 -0.01
N GLU A 46 -9.20 11.89 -0.34
CA GLU A 46 -8.50 12.15 -1.61
C GLU A 46 -8.86 11.10 -2.68
N LEU A 47 -9.59 10.04 -2.30
CA LEU A 47 -9.91 8.90 -3.15
C LEU A 47 -11.42 8.76 -3.41
N PHE A 48 -11.75 8.07 -4.49
CA PHE A 48 -13.11 7.62 -4.81
C PHE A 48 -13.04 6.30 -5.61
N ASP A 49 -14.20 5.67 -5.85
CA ASP A 49 -14.33 4.40 -6.56
C ASP A 49 -13.35 3.32 -6.07
N ILE A 50 -13.30 3.12 -4.75
CA ILE A 50 -12.47 2.10 -4.12
C ILE A 50 -13.05 0.72 -4.42
N GLU A 51 -12.27 -0.11 -5.11
CA GLU A 51 -12.65 -1.46 -5.49
C GLU A 51 -11.68 -2.51 -4.94
N ILE A 52 -12.24 -3.56 -4.34
CA ILE A 52 -11.48 -4.70 -3.82
C ILE A 52 -11.40 -5.76 -4.91
N LEU A 53 -10.23 -5.90 -5.53
CA LEU A 53 -9.97 -6.85 -6.61
C LEU A 53 -9.61 -8.25 -6.09
N ASN A 54 -9.02 -8.35 -4.89
CA ASN A 54 -8.67 -9.64 -4.24
C ASN A 54 -8.37 -9.42 -2.75
N ASP A 55 -8.96 -10.21 -1.85
CA ASP A 55 -9.01 -9.93 -0.40
C ASP A 55 -7.97 -10.69 0.44
N ASN A 56 -6.73 -10.78 -0.06
CA ASN A 56 -5.64 -11.47 0.64
C ASN A 56 -4.81 -10.54 1.53
N TYR A 57 -5.36 -9.44 2.07
CA TYR A 57 -4.57 -8.53 2.91
C TYR A 57 -4.33 -9.16 4.29
N ILE A 58 -3.13 -9.00 4.81
CA ILE A 58 -2.73 -9.48 6.12
C ILE A 58 -3.03 -8.39 7.14
N SER A 59 -3.63 -8.75 8.27
CA SER A 59 -3.81 -7.80 9.38
C SER A 59 -2.45 -7.48 10.00
N LEU A 60 -2.12 -6.20 10.16
CA LEU A 60 -0.87 -5.80 10.79
C LEU A 60 -0.81 -6.18 12.28
N ARG A 61 -1.95 -6.48 12.91
CA ARG A 61 -2.01 -7.04 14.26
C ARG A 61 -1.38 -8.42 14.42
N GLU A 62 -1.18 -9.15 13.32
CA GLU A 62 -0.41 -10.40 13.34
C GLU A 62 1.08 -10.17 13.65
N PHE A 63 1.56 -8.93 13.49
CA PHE A 63 2.94 -8.53 13.70
C PHE A 63 3.10 -7.53 14.85
N ASP A 64 2.21 -6.53 14.92
CA ASP A 64 2.22 -5.48 15.94
C ASP A 64 0.86 -5.37 16.63
N PHE A 65 0.80 -5.78 17.90
CA PHE A 65 -0.44 -5.73 18.70
C PHE A 65 -0.95 -4.29 18.91
N LEU A 66 -0.10 -3.28 18.75
CA LEU A 66 -0.48 -1.87 18.85
C LEU A 66 -1.15 -1.35 17.57
N ALA A 67 -1.13 -2.11 16.48
CA ALA A 67 -1.74 -1.71 15.21
C ALA A 67 -3.26 -1.52 15.32
N GLY A 68 -3.77 -0.61 14.48
CA GLY A 68 -5.20 -0.34 14.31
C GLY A 68 -5.99 -1.61 13.96
N SER A 69 -7.29 -1.59 14.22
CA SER A 69 -8.15 -2.76 13.92
C SER A 69 -8.29 -3.00 12.42
N ASN A 70 -8.25 -1.93 11.64
CA ASN A 70 -8.37 -1.97 10.19
C ASN A 70 -7.01 -1.94 9.47
N ASP A 71 -5.91 -1.92 10.23
CA ASP A 71 -4.56 -1.88 9.68
C ASP A 71 -4.25 -3.18 8.96
N LYS A 72 -4.01 -3.08 7.65
CA LYS A 72 -3.79 -4.24 6.80
C LYS A 72 -2.89 -3.93 5.62
N MET A 73 -2.10 -4.92 5.22
CA MET A 73 -1.09 -4.77 4.18
C MET A 73 -1.13 -5.92 3.17
N HIS A 74 -0.82 -5.63 1.92
CA HIS A 74 -0.69 -6.61 0.86
C HIS A 74 0.44 -7.60 1.20
N PRO A 75 0.26 -8.93 1.04
CA PRO A 75 1.22 -9.94 1.49
C PRO A 75 2.64 -9.73 0.99
N VAL A 76 2.78 -9.31 -0.27
CA VAL A 76 4.09 -9.04 -0.88
C VAL A 76 4.81 -7.89 -0.15
N LEU A 77 4.11 -6.78 0.11
CA LEU A 77 4.70 -5.64 0.82
C LEU A 77 4.99 -6.00 2.28
N PHE A 78 4.09 -6.75 2.92
CA PHE A 78 4.26 -7.25 4.28
C PHE A 78 5.48 -8.17 4.43
N ASN A 79 5.74 -9.00 3.42
CA ASN A 79 6.90 -9.87 3.42
C ASN A 79 8.22 -9.09 3.42
N PHE A 80 8.29 -7.96 2.72
CA PHE A 80 9.45 -7.06 2.78
C PHE A 80 9.54 -6.37 4.15
N LEU A 81 8.45 -5.77 4.63
CA LEU A 81 8.40 -5.13 5.95
C LEU A 81 8.95 -6.04 7.05
N LYS A 82 8.58 -7.32 7.03
CA LYS A 82 8.95 -8.30 8.06
C LYS A 82 10.38 -8.82 7.95
N ASN A 83 10.88 -9.03 6.73
CA ASN A 83 12.10 -9.81 6.50
C ASN A 83 13.27 -9.00 5.93
N ASP A 84 13.02 -7.84 5.32
CA ASP A 84 14.03 -7.03 4.64
C ASP A 84 13.64 -5.54 4.68
N TRP A 85 14.00 -4.89 5.80
CA TRP A 85 13.68 -3.48 6.04
C TRP A 85 14.29 -2.55 4.97
N GLU A 86 15.52 -2.81 4.54
CA GLU A 86 16.21 -1.97 3.55
C GLU A 86 15.48 -2.02 2.19
N ILE A 87 15.02 -3.20 1.75
CA ILE A 87 14.20 -3.30 0.54
C ILE A 87 12.83 -2.64 0.77
N TYR A 88 12.19 -2.83 1.92
CA TYR A 88 10.91 -2.19 2.22
C TYR A 88 11.00 -0.65 2.15
N GLU A 89 11.98 -0.07 2.83
CA GLU A 89 12.25 1.37 2.80
C GLU A 89 12.51 1.85 1.37
N GLY A 90 13.36 1.15 0.63
CA GLY A 90 13.63 1.47 -0.76
C GLY A 90 12.39 1.37 -1.68
N ILE A 91 11.44 0.46 -1.42
CA ILE A 91 10.16 0.40 -2.14
C ILE A 91 9.34 1.66 -1.84
N VAL A 92 9.23 2.04 -0.57
CA VAL A 92 8.46 3.22 -0.15
C VAL A 92 9.05 4.49 -0.77
N GLU A 93 10.36 4.65 -0.71
CA GLU A 93 11.08 5.81 -1.26
C GLU A 93 11.17 5.84 -2.79
N GLY A 94 10.81 4.74 -3.46
CA GLY A 94 10.91 4.65 -4.91
C GLY A 94 12.34 4.49 -5.42
N GLN A 95 13.20 3.77 -4.70
CA GLN A 95 14.49 3.34 -5.21
C GLN A 95 14.33 2.28 -6.30
N LEU A 96 15.12 2.38 -7.38
CA LEU A 96 14.91 1.59 -8.60
C LEU A 96 14.96 0.07 -8.36
N GLU A 97 16.03 -0.43 -7.75
CA GLU A 97 16.22 -1.88 -7.55
C GLU A 97 15.14 -2.48 -6.61
N PRO A 98 14.89 -1.92 -5.40
CA PRO A 98 13.80 -2.37 -4.55
C PRO A 98 12.43 -2.35 -5.24
N TRP A 99 12.15 -1.30 -6.01
CA TRP A 99 10.89 -1.16 -6.74
C TRP A 99 10.71 -2.27 -7.78
N LEU A 100 11.72 -2.56 -8.60
CA LEU A 100 11.68 -3.63 -9.59
C LEU A 100 11.50 -5.00 -8.94
N ILE A 101 12.15 -5.25 -7.79
CA ILE A 101 11.98 -6.47 -7.00
C ILE A 101 10.52 -6.60 -6.54
N PHE A 102 9.93 -5.52 -6.02
CA PHE A 102 8.54 -5.49 -5.59
C PHE A 102 7.57 -5.78 -6.74
N GLN A 103 7.72 -5.09 -7.87
CA GLN A 103 6.90 -5.30 -9.07
C GLN A 103 6.98 -6.74 -9.57
N LYS A 104 8.19 -7.34 -9.56
CA LYS A 104 8.39 -8.74 -9.93
C LYS A 104 7.63 -9.69 -9.01
N GLN A 105 7.63 -9.45 -7.69
CA GLN A 105 6.92 -10.30 -6.72
C GLN A 105 5.40 -10.12 -6.73
N LEU A 106 4.88 -8.96 -7.14
CA LEU A 106 3.45 -8.76 -7.33
C LEU A 106 2.86 -9.67 -8.44
N GLY A 107 3.73 -10.25 -9.28
CA GLY A 107 3.38 -10.91 -10.54
C GLY A 107 2.99 -9.86 -11.57
N HIS A 108 3.27 -10.11 -12.87
CA HIS A 108 2.87 -9.19 -13.94
C HIS A 108 1.41 -8.75 -13.75
N ARG A 109 1.23 -7.47 -13.41
CA ARG A 109 -0.06 -6.78 -13.40
C ARG A 109 0.04 -5.72 -14.50
N PRO A 110 -1.02 -5.59 -15.32
CA PRO A 110 -1.02 -4.76 -16.52
C PRO A 110 -0.77 -3.28 -16.22
#